data_AF-A0A7S3N586-F1
#
_entry.id   AF-A0A7S3N586-F1
#
_cell.length_a   1.000
_cell.length_b   1.000
_cell.length_c   1.000
_cell.angle_alpha   90.00
_cell.angle_beta   90.00
_cell.angle_gamma   90.00
#
_symmetry.space_group_name_H-M   'P 1'
#
loop_
_entity.id
_entity.type
_entity.pdbx_description
1 polymer ?
#
loop_
_entity_poly.entity_id
_entity_poly.type
_entity_poly.pdbx_seq_one_letter_code
_entity_poly.pdbx_strand_id
1 'polypeptide(L)'
;MSSYLVDSGITVKIQMSDQTADVTAGNIIGFIGFSIFTLIVITGIFVEYTPLFNKPNVSKESRLEQSKTKLGLFFLSFSFTRNIAKMFAPVKQANDDNLVILNGIRCLSIMWVVVGHGFMMDLITPTVNLSDLTSFIHPMWFAIIPSGVFAVDVFFFISAFLAAYLMLVKYFWKSGLNFVMIYFHRVFRLLPPLALLTALYLTFYMYIGNGPIWFNQSQTAVELCREQWWYNLLFINNVLPSGNPSSC
;
A
#
# COMPACT_ATOMS: atom_id res chain seq x y z
N MET A 1 -4.07 2.55 -39.00
CA MET A 1 -3.16 3.43 -39.77
C MET A 1 -3.86 4.77 -39.95
N SER A 2 -3.73 5.68 -38.97
CA SER A 2 -4.26 7.05 -39.09
C SER A 2 -3.14 8.04 -38.83
N SER A 3 -2.78 8.78 -39.86
CA SER A 3 -1.81 9.88 -39.83
C SER A 3 -2.55 11.20 -39.66
N TYR A 4 -2.25 11.94 -38.59
CA TYR A 4 -2.72 13.32 -38.40
C TYR A 4 -1.63 14.29 -38.83
N LEU A 5 -2.00 15.30 -39.61
CA LEU A 5 -1.11 16.35 -40.09
C LEU A 5 -0.92 17.40 -38.98
N VAL A 6 0.34 17.58 -38.55
CA VAL A 6 0.76 18.75 -37.78
C VAL A 6 1.31 19.77 -38.79
N ASP A 7 0.93 21.03 -38.60
CA ASP A 7 0.97 22.17 -39.53
C ASP A 7 2.38 22.65 -39.93
N SER A 8 3.31 21.74 -40.26
CA SER A 8 4.70 22.07 -40.64
C SER A 8 5.37 21.00 -41.52
N GLY A 9 4.59 20.24 -42.30
CA GLY A 9 5.13 19.30 -43.31
C GLY A 9 5.90 18.09 -42.74
N ILE A 10 5.97 17.95 -41.42
CA ILE A 10 6.56 16.78 -40.75
C ILE A 10 5.43 15.76 -40.53
N THR A 11 5.41 14.72 -41.36
CA THR A 11 4.55 13.55 -41.10
C THR A 11 5.14 12.73 -39.97
N VAL A 12 4.70 12.96 -38.73
CA VAL A 12 5.00 12.06 -37.61
C VAL A 12 4.11 10.82 -37.77
N LYS A 13 4.71 9.70 -38.20
CA LYS A 13 4.03 8.39 -38.13
C LYS A 13 3.99 7.96 -36.67
N ILE A 14 2.90 8.27 -35.97
CA ILE A 14 2.59 7.62 -34.71
C ILE A 14 2.16 6.19 -35.05
N GLN A 15 3.12 5.28 -34.95
CA GLN A 15 2.86 3.85 -35.07
C GLN A 15 2.11 3.45 -33.79
N MET A 16 0.77 3.51 -33.82
CA MET A 16 -0.05 2.86 -32.80
C MET A 16 0.15 1.36 -33.00
N SER A 17 1.22 0.83 -32.41
CA SER A 17 1.32 -0.61 -32.16
C SER A 17 0.18 -0.95 -31.24
N ASP A 18 -0.69 -1.86 -31.66
CA ASP A 18 -1.71 -2.47 -30.80
C ASP A 18 -0.98 -3.41 -29.84
N GLN A 19 -0.21 -2.81 -28.94
CA GLN A 19 0.56 -3.51 -27.92
C GLN A 19 -0.41 -3.85 -26.80
N THR A 20 -1.11 -4.95 -26.98
CA THR A 20 -1.86 -5.57 -25.90
C THR A 20 -0.87 -6.16 -24.91
N ALA A 21 -1.13 -5.97 -23.63
CA ALA A 21 -0.28 -6.44 -22.57
C ALA A 21 -0.33 -7.97 -22.51
N ASP A 22 0.74 -8.65 -22.98
CA ASP A 22 0.79 -10.10 -23.12
C ASP A 22 0.59 -10.79 -21.76
N VAL A 23 -0.37 -11.71 -21.71
CA VAL A 23 -0.68 -12.47 -20.49
C VAL A 23 0.44 -13.48 -20.24
N THR A 24 1.36 -13.12 -19.34
CA THR A 24 2.45 -14.00 -18.93
C THR A 24 1.96 -15.04 -17.91
N ALA A 25 2.62 -16.21 -17.83
CA ALA A 25 2.32 -17.23 -16.82
C ALA A 25 2.28 -16.70 -15.38
N GLY A 26 3.13 -15.71 -15.06
CA GLY A 26 3.13 -15.02 -13.76
C GLY A 26 1.82 -14.28 -13.48
N ASN A 27 1.22 -13.65 -14.50
CA ASN A 27 -0.05 -12.93 -14.37
C ASN A 27 -1.17 -13.93 -14.08
N ILE A 28 -1.18 -15.08 -14.76
CA ILE A 28 -2.16 -16.15 -14.52
C ILE A 28 -2.09 -16.63 -13.07
N ILE A 29 -0.88 -16.90 -12.56
CA ILE A 29 -0.67 -17.30 -11.15
C ILE A 29 -1.17 -16.21 -10.20
N GLY A 30 -0.86 -14.95 -10.49
CA GLY A 30 -1.32 -13.80 -9.72
C GLY A 30 -2.84 -13.68 -9.68
N PHE A 31 -3.53 -13.84 -10.82
CA PHE A 31 -4.99 -13.83 -10.89
C PHE A 31 -5.62 -14.99 -10.12
N ILE A 32 -5.03 -16.19 -10.19
CA ILE A 32 -5.48 -17.35 -9.40
C ILE A 32 -5.31 -17.05 -7.91
N GLY A 33 -4.15 -16.54 -7.49
CA GLY A 33 -3.88 -16.19 -6.09
C GLY A 33 -4.84 -15.12 -5.57
N PHE A 34 -5.10 -14.08 -6.36
CA PHE A 34 -6.08 -13.05 -6.02
C PHE A 34 -7.50 -13.62 -5.94
N SER A 35 -7.88 -14.49 -6.88
CA SER A 35 -9.18 -15.17 -6.86
C SER A 35 -9.35 -16.01 -5.58
N ILE A 36 -8.34 -16.78 -5.18
CA ILE A 36 -8.35 -17.54 -3.91
C ILE A 36 -8.49 -16.59 -2.71
N PHE A 37 -7.74 -15.49 -2.69
CA PHE A 37 -7.82 -14.50 -1.62
C PHE A 37 -9.23 -13.88 -1.51
N THR A 38 -9.84 -13.49 -2.63
CA THR A 38 -11.21 -12.97 -2.64
C THR A 38 -12.22 -14.00 -2.17
N LEU A 39 -12.07 -15.27 -2.54
CA LEU A 39 -12.92 -16.37 -2.05
C LEU A 39 -12.80 -16.55 -0.54
N ILE A 40 -11.60 -16.41 0.05
CA ILE A 40 -11.40 -16.46 1.51
C ILE A 40 -12.15 -15.31 2.19
N VAL A 41 -12.08 -14.10 1.62
CA VAL A 41 -12.79 -12.92 2.15
C VAL A 41 -14.30 -13.12 2.06
N ILE A 42 -14.83 -13.60 0.93
CA ILE A 42 -16.25 -13.91 0.74
C ILE A 42 -16.70 -14.98 1.74
N THR A 43 -15.91 -16.03 1.94
CA THR A 43 -16.18 -17.07 2.93
C THR A 43 -16.20 -16.49 4.34
N GLY A 44 -15.29 -15.57 4.67
CA GLY A 44 -15.28 -14.85 5.95
C GLY A 44 -16.54 -14.02 6.20
N ILE A 45 -17.02 -13.33 5.15
CA ILE A 45 -18.29 -12.59 5.19
C ILE A 45 -19.46 -13.56 5.39
N PHE A 46 -19.50 -14.67 4.64
CA PHE A 46 -20.56 -15.68 4.79
C PHE A 46 -20.61 -16.27 6.21
N VAL A 47 -19.45 -16.62 6.77
CA VAL A 47 -19.32 -17.12 8.16
C VAL A 47 -19.84 -16.10 9.16
N GLU A 48 -19.61 -14.81 8.95
CA GLU A 48 -20.16 -13.74 9.80
C GLU A 48 -21.70 -13.71 9.79
N TYR A 49 -22.32 -13.87 8.61
CA TYR A 49 -23.78 -13.85 8.47
C TYR A 49 -24.48 -15.12 8.97
N THR A 50 -23.75 -16.20 9.23
CA THR A 50 -24.36 -17.39 9.84
C THR A 50 -24.95 -17.05 11.23
N PRO A 51 -26.11 -17.62 11.60
CA PRO A 51 -26.80 -17.31 12.86
C PRO A 51 -25.98 -17.69 14.12
N LEU A 52 -24.89 -18.44 13.93
CA LEU A 52 -23.90 -18.73 14.97
C LEU A 52 -23.10 -17.48 15.38
N PHE A 53 -22.82 -16.58 14.44
CA PHE A 53 -21.97 -15.40 14.67
C PHE A 53 -22.73 -14.07 14.61
N ASN A 54 -23.85 -14.01 13.88
CA ASN A 54 -24.70 -12.82 13.71
C ASN A 54 -25.72 -12.59 14.85
N LYS A 55 -25.37 -12.88 16.11
CA LYS A 55 -26.27 -12.58 17.25
C LYS A 55 -26.12 -11.11 17.70
N PRO A 56 -27.20 -10.32 17.74
CA PRO A 56 -27.13 -8.87 17.95
C PRO A 56 -26.69 -8.43 19.36
N ASN A 57 -26.81 -9.27 20.39
CA ASN A 57 -26.62 -8.85 21.81
C ASN A 57 -25.60 -9.67 22.61
N VAL A 58 -24.62 -10.30 21.97
CA VAL A 58 -23.66 -11.20 22.64
C VAL A 58 -22.30 -10.53 22.81
N SER A 59 -21.78 -10.49 24.05
CA SER A 59 -20.50 -9.85 24.42
C SER A 59 -19.30 -10.46 23.67
N LYS A 60 -18.18 -9.73 23.56
CA LYS A 60 -16.96 -10.22 22.88
C LYS A 60 -16.43 -11.54 23.48
N GLU A 61 -16.53 -11.73 24.79
CA GLU A 61 -16.04 -12.91 25.51
C GLU A 61 -16.87 -14.16 25.24
N SER A 62 -18.21 -14.02 25.22
CA SER A 62 -19.13 -15.14 24.94
C SER A 62 -19.07 -15.63 23.48
N ARG A 63 -18.63 -14.80 22.52
CA ARG A 63 -18.38 -15.23 21.11
C ARG A 63 -17.07 -16.00 20.92
N LEU A 64 -16.05 -15.71 21.74
CA LEU A 64 -14.76 -16.41 21.71
C LEU A 64 -14.87 -17.81 22.31
N GLU A 65 -15.70 -17.98 23.35
CA GLU A 65 -16.04 -19.31 23.88
C GLU A 65 -16.93 -20.14 22.95
N GLN A 66 -17.83 -19.47 22.19
CA GLN A 66 -18.81 -20.16 21.34
C GLN A 66 -18.22 -20.71 20.02
N SER A 67 -17.03 -20.25 19.61
CA SER A 67 -16.30 -20.76 18.44
C SER A 67 -15.38 -21.92 18.80
N LYS A 68 -15.92 -23.14 18.91
CA LYS A 68 -15.12 -24.36 19.15
C LYS A 68 -14.16 -24.73 18.00
N THR A 69 -14.26 -24.10 16.83
CA THR A 69 -13.43 -24.46 15.66
C THR A 69 -12.46 -23.34 15.30
N LYS A 70 -11.15 -23.60 15.45
CA LYS A 70 -10.06 -22.66 15.07
C LYS A 70 -10.22 -22.10 13.65
N LEU A 71 -10.82 -22.88 12.75
CA LEU A 71 -11.10 -22.51 11.36
C LEU A 71 -12.11 -21.37 11.21
N GLY A 72 -13.17 -21.35 12.04
CA GLY A 72 -14.18 -20.28 12.00
C GLY A 72 -13.61 -18.93 12.43
N LEU A 73 -12.75 -18.92 13.45
CA LEU A 73 -12.01 -17.73 13.89
C LEU A 73 -11.05 -17.21 12.81
N PHE A 74 -10.41 -18.13 12.07
CA PHE A 74 -9.55 -17.76 10.94
C PHE A 74 -10.34 -17.03 9.86
N PHE A 75 -11.42 -17.60 9.33
CA PHE A 75 -12.24 -16.95 8.31
C PHE A 75 -12.86 -15.64 8.79
N LEU A 76 -13.30 -15.58 10.05
CA LEU A 76 -13.85 -14.35 10.65
C LEU A 76 -12.79 -13.24 10.82
N SER A 77 -11.50 -13.57 10.78
CA SER A 77 -10.41 -12.59 10.76
C SER A 77 -10.29 -11.89 9.40
N PHE A 78 -10.74 -12.54 8.33
CA PHE A 78 -10.79 -12.00 6.96
C PHE A 78 -12.12 -11.35 6.59
N SER A 79 -13.11 -11.32 7.48
CA SER A 79 -14.36 -10.60 7.22
C SER A 79 -14.10 -9.09 7.02
N PHE A 80 -14.44 -8.60 5.83
CA PHE A 80 -14.28 -7.21 5.47
C PHE A 80 -15.20 -6.28 6.25
N THR A 81 -16.50 -6.62 6.32
CA THR A 81 -17.56 -5.90 7.05
C THR A 81 -17.20 -5.67 8.51
N ARG A 82 -16.68 -6.70 9.18
CA ARG A 82 -16.26 -6.59 10.57
C ARG A 82 -15.00 -5.73 10.73
N ASN A 83 -14.03 -5.89 9.85
CA ASN A 83 -12.77 -5.15 9.93
C ASN A 83 -12.96 -3.67 9.62
N ILE A 84 -13.81 -3.32 8.65
CA ILE A 84 -14.15 -1.93 8.34
C ILE A 84 -14.98 -1.30 9.47
N ALA A 85 -15.96 -2.02 10.03
CA ALA A 85 -16.72 -1.54 11.19
C ALA A 85 -15.83 -1.32 12.42
N LYS A 86 -14.83 -2.17 12.66
CA LYS A 86 -13.82 -1.95 13.71
C LYS A 86 -12.93 -0.75 13.43
N MET A 87 -12.60 -0.50 12.18
CA MET A 87 -11.73 0.62 11.77
C MET A 87 -12.43 1.98 12.01
N PHE A 88 -13.73 2.05 11.76
CA PHE A 88 -14.56 3.24 12.01
C PHE A 88 -15.22 3.25 13.39
N ALA A 89 -14.96 2.26 14.24
CA ALA A 89 -15.50 2.25 15.59
C ALA A 89 -14.89 3.41 16.39
N PRO A 90 -15.69 4.10 17.24
CA PRO A 90 -15.15 5.14 18.09
C PRO A 90 -14.06 4.55 18.98
N VAL A 91 -12.97 5.30 19.13
CA VAL A 91 -11.88 4.94 20.04
C VAL A 91 -12.49 4.84 21.43
N LYS A 92 -12.65 3.61 21.94
CA LYS A 92 -12.93 3.40 23.36
C LYS A 92 -11.76 4.04 24.08
N GLN A 93 -12.02 5.01 24.96
CA GLN A 93 -11.01 5.63 25.81
C GLN A 93 -10.12 4.51 26.36
N ALA A 94 -8.93 4.38 25.77
CA ALA A 94 -7.90 3.53 26.32
C ALA A 94 -7.43 4.30 27.55
N ASN A 95 -7.51 3.66 28.71
CA ASN A 95 -7.01 4.19 29.97
C ASN A 95 -5.68 4.93 29.74
N ASP A 96 -5.69 6.25 29.92
CA ASP A 96 -4.55 7.13 30.16
C ASP A 96 -3.28 7.01 29.30
N ASP A 97 -3.39 6.90 27.97
CA ASP A 97 -2.25 7.18 27.08
C ASP A 97 -2.55 8.41 26.19
N ASN A 98 -2.05 9.59 26.60
CA ASN A 98 -2.12 10.88 25.87
C ASN A 98 -1.44 10.88 24.48
N LEU A 99 -1.04 9.71 23.98
CA LEU A 99 -0.30 9.53 22.73
C LEU A 99 -1.21 9.38 21.50
N VAL A 100 -2.53 9.45 21.65
CA VAL A 100 -3.50 9.34 20.56
C VAL A 100 -3.27 10.41 19.48
N ILE A 101 -2.88 11.63 19.86
CA ILE A 101 -2.59 12.72 18.93
C ILE A 101 -1.48 12.37 17.93
N LEU A 102 -0.51 11.54 18.32
CA LEU A 102 0.58 11.10 17.45
C LEU A 102 0.08 10.27 16.27
N ASN A 103 -1.04 9.55 16.44
CA ASN A 103 -1.66 8.82 15.33
C ASN A 103 -2.28 9.78 14.31
N GLY A 104 -2.83 10.92 14.77
CA GLY A 104 -3.32 11.98 13.89
C GLY A 104 -2.20 12.61 13.07
N ILE A 105 -1.07 12.93 13.70
CA ILE A 105 0.09 13.49 12.99
C ILE A 105 0.63 12.51 11.95
N ARG A 106 0.74 11.22 12.28
CA ARG A 106 1.15 10.20 11.30
C ARG A 106 0.22 10.14 10.09
N CYS A 107 -1.09 10.25 10.31
CA CYS A 107 -2.07 10.25 9.23
C CYS A 107 -1.85 11.45 8.30
N LEU A 108 -1.69 12.65 8.86
CA LEU A 108 -1.41 13.86 8.10
C LEU A 108 -0.08 13.78 7.34
N SER A 109 0.98 13.25 7.96
CA SER A 109 2.27 13.04 7.30
C SER A 109 2.16 12.10 6.10
N ILE A 110 1.47 10.96 6.25
CA ILE A 110 1.27 10.01 5.14
C ILE A 110 0.45 10.65 4.02
N MET A 111 -0.63 11.36 4.34
CA MET A 111 -1.45 12.07 3.34
C MET A 111 -0.60 13.08 2.55
N TRP A 112 0.29 13.81 3.22
CA TRP A 112 1.17 14.77 2.58
C TRP A 112 2.17 14.10 1.62
N VAL A 113 2.77 12.98 2.03
CA VAL A 113 3.67 12.18 1.16
C VAL A 113 2.94 11.68 -0.09
N VAL A 114 1.70 11.18 0.06
CA VAL A 114 0.89 10.69 -1.07
C VAL A 114 0.61 11.82 -2.06
N VAL A 115 0.22 12.99 -1.57
CA VAL A 115 -0.01 14.17 -2.42
C VAL A 115 1.29 14.58 -3.14
N GLY A 116 2.41 14.64 -2.41
CA GLY A 116 3.71 15.00 -2.97
C GLY A 116 4.14 14.06 -4.10
N HIS A 117 4.02 12.74 -3.91
CA HIS A 117 4.34 11.76 -4.95
C HIS A 117 3.39 11.83 -6.15
N GLY A 118 2.09 12.05 -5.94
CA GLY A 118 1.13 12.23 -7.03
C GLY A 118 1.55 13.37 -7.96
N PHE A 119 1.76 14.56 -7.38
CA PHE A 119 2.21 15.72 -8.16
C PHE A 119 3.60 15.53 -8.78
N MET A 120 4.52 14.86 -8.09
CA MET A 120 5.83 14.57 -8.67
C MET A 120 5.73 13.70 -9.93
N MET A 121 4.86 12.68 -9.92
CA MET A 121 4.61 11.83 -11.09
C MET A 121 3.95 12.61 -12.23
N ASP A 122 3.01 13.50 -11.91
CA ASP A 122 2.37 14.36 -12.91
C ASP A 122 3.35 15.37 -13.54
N LEU A 123 4.34 15.85 -12.78
CA LEU A 123 5.36 16.80 -13.28
C LEU A 123 6.40 16.15 -14.20
N ILE A 124 6.70 14.86 -14.01
CA ILE A 124 7.66 14.13 -14.86
C ILE A 124 7.01 13.49 -16.08
N THR A 125 5.68 13.41 -16.12
CA THR A 125 4.95 12.89 -17.27
C THR A 125 4.54 14.00 -18.24
N PRO A 126 4.45 13.73 -19.56
CA PRO A 126 4.05 14.74 -20.53
C PRO A 126 2.62 15.22 -20.26
N THR A 127 2.46 16.53 -20.05
CA THR A 127 1.16 17.18 -19.88
C THR A 127 0.70 17.82 -21.20
N VAL A 128 -0.61 17.86 -21.43
CA VAL A 128 -1.20 18.42 -22.67
C VAL A 128 -0.98 19.93 -22.80
N ASN A 129 -0.89 20.65 -21.68
CA ASN A 129 -0.79 22.10 -21.62
C ASN A 129 0.46 22.53 -20.84
N LEU A 130 1.64 22.38 -21.44
CA LEU A 130 2.90 22.75 -20.80
C LEU A 130 2.98 24.26 -20.48
N SER A 131 2.28 25.11 -21.23
CA SER A 131 2.20 26.56 -20.99
C SER A 131 1.56 26.92 -19.66
N ASP A 132 0.58 26.13 -19.21
CA ASP A 132 -0.18 26.41 -17.99
C ASP A 132 0.56 25.92 -16.74
N LEU A 133 1.53 25.02 -16.93
CA LEU A 133 2.30 24.42 -15.85
C LEU A 133 3.07 25.48 -15.06
N THR A 134 3.70 26.43 -15.75
CA THR A 134 4.46 27.51 -15.09
C THR A 134 3.56 28.33 -14.18
N SER A 135 2.36 28.70 -14.63
CA SER A 135 1.39 29.45 -13.83
C SER A 135 0.84 28.64 -12.65
N PHE A 136 0.80 27.32 -12.76
CA PHE A 136 0.35 26.42 -11.70
C PHE A 136 1.38 26.22 -10.58
N ILE A 137 2.66 26.11 -10.91
CA ILE A 137 3.73 25.82 -9.93
C ILE A 137 4.36 27.06 -9.29
N HIS A 138 4.20 28.24 -9.90
CA HIS A 138 4.79 29.49 -9.43
C HIS A 138 4.26 30.05 -8.09
N PRO A 139 2.96 29.89 -7.75
CA PRO A 139 2.42 30.44 -6.52
C PRO A 139 3.08 29.86 -5.26
N MET A 140 3.25 30.69 -4.23
CA MET A 140 3.90 30.28 -2.97
C MET A 140 3.22 29.07 -2.29
N TRP A 141 1.91 28.92 -2.41
CA TRP A 141 1.19 27.78 -1.84
C TRP A 141 1.64 26.44 -2.44
N PHE A 142 2.08 26.44 -3.71
CA PHE A 142 2.55 25.22 -4.38
C PHE A 142 3.81 24.68 -3.71
N ALA A 143 4.62 25.53 -3.07
CA ALA A 143 5.83 25.12 -2.35
C ALA A 143 5.57 24.09 -1.23
N ILE A 144 4.34 24.01 -0.71
CA ILE A 144 3.93 23.02 0.29
C ILE A 144 3.98 21.60 -0.28
N ILE A 145 3.64 21.41 -1.56
CA ILE A 145 3.59 20.09 -2.19
C ILE A 145 4.98 19.42 -2.27
N PRO A 146 6.01 20.02 -2.91
CA PRO A 146 7.33 19.42 -2.96
C PRO A 146 8.02 19.38 -1.58
N SER A 147 7.61 20.23 -0.64
CA SER A 147 8.06 20.16 0.76
C SER A 147 7.55 18.91 1.49
N GLY A 148 6.66 18.10 0.89
CA GLY A 148 6.21 16.83 1.43
C GLY A 148 7.33 15.81 1.70
N VAL A 149 8.52 16.00 1.14
CA VAL A 149 9.71 15.19 1.47
C VAL A 149 10.03 15.26 2.97
N PHE A 150 9.86 16.43 3.61
CA PHE A 150 10.07 16.59 5.05
C PHE A 150 9.01 15.88 5.90
N ALA A 151 7.85 15.54 5.33
CA ALA A 151 6.81 14.78 6.03
C ALA A 151 7.29 13.35 6.36
N VAL A 152 8.19 12.80 5.54
CA VAL A 152 8.81 11.49 5.76
C VAL A 152 9.65 11.50 7.04
N ASP A 153 10.41 12.57 7.28
CA ASP A 153 11.23 12.72 8.50
C ASP A 153 10.37 12.77 9.76
N VAL A 154 9.28 13.54 9.72
CA VAL A 154 8.30 13.60 10.82
C VAL A 154 7.68 12.22 11.08
N PHE A 155 7.30 11.50 10.03
CA PHE A 155 6.73 10.17 10.16
C PHE A 155 7.71 9.18 10.80
N PHE A 156 8.98 9.19 10.38
CA PHE A 156 10.01 8.33 10.96
C PHE A 156 10.32 8.70 12.40
N PHE A 157 10.42 9.99 12.72
CA PHE A 157 10.66 10.47 14.08
C PHE A 157 9.57 9.99 15.04
N ILE A 158 8.29 10.21 14.71
CA ILE A 158 7.17 9.81 15.57
C ILE A 158 7.08 8.27 15.69
N SER A 159 7.40 7.55 14.62
CA SER A 159 7.45 6.08 14.62
C SER A 159 8.55 5.54 15.53
N ALA A 160 9.75 6.12 15.46
CA ALA A 160 10.88 5.78 16.31
C ALA A 160 10.61 6.13 17.78
N PHE A 161 10.07 7.33 18.05
CA PHE A 161 9.69 7.78 19.38
C PHE A 161 8.72 6.82 20.06
N LEU A 162 7.63 6.43 19.38
CA LEU A 162 6.65 5.51 19.97
C LEU A 162 7.24 4.12 20.20
N ALA A 163 8.05 3.62 19.26
CA ALA A 163 8.71 2.33 19.43
C ALA A 163 9.64 2.33 20.66
N ALA A 164 10.45 3.38 20.82
CA ALA A 164 11.33 3.56 21.96
C ALA A 164 10.54 3.70 23.28
N TYR A 165 9.47 4.51 23.28
CA TYR A 165 8.59 4.67 24.44
C TYR A 165 7.99 3.34 24.88
N LEU A 166 7.43 2.55 23.96
CA LEU A 166 6.84 1.25 24.27
C LEU A 166 7.89 0.23 24.75
N MET A 167 9.10 0.26 24.19
CA MET A 167 10.21 -0.57 24.68
C MET A 167 10.61 -0.19 26.10
N LEU A 168 10.67 1.11 26.41
CA LEU A 168 11.01 1.63 27.73
C LEU A 168 9.97 1.22 28.77
N VAL A 169 8.69 1.43 28.49
CA VAL A 169 7.58 1.01 29.36
C VAL A 169 7.62 -0.49 29.60
N LYS A 170 7.83 -1.29 28.55
CA LYS A 170 7.93 -2.75 28.69
C LYS A 170 9.12 -3.18 29.55
N TYR A 171 10.27 -2.52 29.38
CA TYR A 171 11.48 -2.79 30.16
C TYR A 171 11.27 -2.53 31.66
N PHE A 172 10.68 -1.39 32.01
CA PHE A 172 10.46 -1.01 33.42
C PHE A 172 9.31 -1.79 34.08
N TRP A 173 8.23 -2.12 33.36
CA TRP A 173 6.98 -2.59 33.98
C TRP A 173 6.62 -4.07 33.71
N LYS A 174 7.18 -4.73 32.68
CA LYS A 174 6.73 -6.08 32.25
C LYS A 174 7.83 -7.14 32.11
N SER A 175 9.02 -6.88 32.67
CA SER A 175 10.23 -7.72 32.59
C SER A 175 10.85 -7.78 31.19
N GLY A 176 12.18 -7.74 31.12
CA GLY A 176 13.04 -8.18 30.01
C GLY A 176 12.69 -7.74 28.58
N LEU A 177 13.62 -7.05 27.92
CA LEU A 177 13.52 -6.81 26.48
C LEU A 177 14.11 -7.97 25.69
N ASN A 178 13.24 -8.79 25.08
CA ASN A 178 13.68 -9.75 24.07
C ASN A 178 13.65 -9.09 22.68
N PHE A 179 14.76 -8.44 22.30
CA PHE A 179 14.90 -7.72 21.04
C PHE A 179 14.63 -8.60 19.81
N VAL A 180 15.04 -9.87 19.87
CA VAL A 180 14.82 -10.85 18.80
C VAL A 180 13.33 -11.04 18.55
N MET A 181 12.55 -11.24 19.63
CA MET A 181 11.10 -11.41 19.53
C MET A 181 10.39 -10.16 19.01
N ILE A 182 10.84 -8.97 19.41
CA ILE A 182 10.30 -7.70 18.91
C ILE A 182 10.56 -7.56 17.41
N TYR A 183 11.77 -7.89 16.95
CA TYR A 183 12.12 -7.83 15.55
C TYR A 183 11.33 -8.85 14.71
N PHE A 184 11.18 -10.09 15.18
CA PHE A 184 10.34 -11.10 14.52
C PHE A 184 8.90 -10.61 14.37
N HIS A 185 8.28 -10.09 15.44
CA HIS A 185 6.93 -9.53 15.35
C HIS A 185 6.83 -8.40 14.34
N ARG A 186 7.86 -7.56 14.22
CA ARG A 186 7.91 -6.48 13.23
C ARG A 186 7.95 -7.03 11.81
N VAL A 187 8.81 -8.01 11.53
CA VAL A 187 8.93 -8.63 10.20
C VAL A 187 7.63 -9.34 9.81
N PHE A 188 7.07 -10.18 10.69
CA PHE A 188 5.81 -10.89 10.42
C PHE A 188 4.62 -9.96 10.24
N ARG A 189 4.67 -8.74 10.77
CA ARG A 189 3.64 -7.71 10.57
C ARG A 189 3.79 -7.00 9.23
N LEU A 190 5.02 -6.73 8.77
CA LEU A 190 5.31 -5.96 7.55
C LEU A 190 5.34 -6.82 6.29
N LEU A 191 5.81 -8.06 6.39
CA LEU A 191 6.00 -8.96 5.26
C LEU A 191 4.70 -9.29 4.52
N PRO A 192 3.57 -9.64 5.18
CA PRO A 192 2.36 -10.02 4.46
C PRO A 192 1.75 -8.88 3.63
N PRO A 193 1.61 -7.64 4.17
CA PRO A 193 1.18 -6.50 3.35
C PRO A 193 2.13 -6.19 2.19
N LEU A 194 3.44 -6.26 2.42
CA LEU A 194 4.44 -6.00 1.39
C LEU A 194 4.36 -7.04 0.27
N ALA A 195 4.32 -8.33 0.61
CA ALA A 195 4.19 -9.41 -0.35
C ALA A 195 2.90 -9.31 -1.18
N LEU A 196 1.78 -8.93 -0.55
CA LEU A 196 0.53 -8.72 -1.25
C LEU A 196 0.62 -7.52 -2.21
N LEU A 197 1.20 -6.39 -1.79
CA LEU A 197 1.37 -5.22 -2.65
C LEU A 197 2.30 -5.53 -3.84
N THR A 198 3.42 -6.20 -3.62
CA THR A 198 4.34 -6.61 -4.69
C THR A 198 3.67 -7.57 -5.66
N ALA A 199 2.87 -8.53 -5.17
CA ALA A 199 2.10 -9.44 -6.02
C ALA A 199 1.05 -8.70 -6.85
N LEU A 200 0.33 -7.74 -6.26
CA LEU A 200 -0.62 -6.89 -6.97
C LEU A 200 0.08 -6.03 -8.02
N TYR A 201 1.25 -5.48 -7.70
CA TYR A 201 2.04 -4.68 -8.64
C TYR A 201 2.46 -5.51 -9.87
N LEU A 202 3.04 -6.69 -9.66
CA LEU A 202 3.47 -7.57 -10.75
C LEU A 202 2.32 -8.12 -11.60
N THR A 203 1.11 -8.21 -11.05
CA THR A 203 -0.03 -8.84 -11.73
C THR A 203 -0.98 -7.83 -12.36
N PHE A 204 -1.39 -6.81 -11.61
CA PHE A 204 -2.48 -5.92 -11.99
C PHE A 204 -2.01 -4.58 -12.55
N TYR A 205 -0.80 -4.13 -12.22
CA TYR A 205 -0.36 -2.76 -12.52
C TYR A 205 -0.49 -2.42 -14.02
N MET A 206 -0.13 -3.32 -14.93
CA MET A 206 -0.25 -3.06 -16.38
C MET A 206 -1.70 -2.83 -16.85
N TYR A 207 -2.70 -3.36 -16.14
CA TYR A 207 -4.11 -3.35 -16.53
C TYR A 207 -4.92 -2.19 -15.92
N ILE A 208 -4.33 -1.39 -15.02
CA ILE A 208 -5.06 -0.31 -14.31
C ILE A 208 -5.24 0.94 -15.17
N GLY A 209 -4.32 1.20 -16.10
CA GLY A 209 -4.32 2.37 -16.96
C GLY A 209 -4.42 2.04 -18.44
N ASN A 210 -4.67 3.07 -19.25
CA ASN A 210 -4.75 2.99 -20.70
C ASN A 210 -3.89 4.08 -21.33
N GLY A 211 -3.34 3.80 -22.50
CA GLY A 211 -2.61 4.76 -23.33
C GLY A 211 -1.17 4.35 -23.63
N PRO A 212 -0.56 4.94 -24.66
CA PRO A 212 0.76 4.53 -25.16
C PRO A 212 1.89 4.83 -24.17
N ILE A 213 1.76 5.91 -23.39
CA ILE A 213 2.74 6.26 -22.33
C ILE A 213 2.61 5.28 -21.17
N TRP A 214 1.39 4.95 -20.78
CA TRP A 214 1.12 3.99 -19.70
C TRP A 214 1.68 2.61 -20.02
N PHE A 215 1.47 2.11 -21.24
CA PHE A 215 1.98 0.81 -21.65
C PHE A 215 3.51 0.72 -21.50
N ASN A 216 4.24 1.67 -22.08
CA ASN A 216 5.70 1.68 -22.01
C ASN A 216 6.22 1.83 -20.56
N GLN A 217 5.68 2.78 -19.79
CA GLN A 217 6.14 2.99 -18.41
C GLN A 217 5.80 1.82 -17.49
N SER A 218 4.58 1.28 -17.59
CA SER A 218 4.14 0.16 -16.76
C SER A 218 4.88 -1.13 -17.10
N GLN A 219 5.16 -1.38 -18.38
CA GLN A 219 5.95 -2.52 -18.81
C GLN A 219 7.37 -2.46 -18.22
N THR A 220 8.07 -1.34 -18.42
CA THR A 220 9.44 -1.16 -17.87
C THR A 220 9.45 -1.34 -16.34
N ALA A 221 8.47 -0.76 -15.64
CA ALA A 221 8.42 -0.85 -14.19
C ALA A 221 8.12 -2.28 -13.68
N VAL A 222 7.21 -3.00 -14.35
CA VAL A 222 6.90 -4.41 -14.01
C VAL A 222 8.07 -5.34 -14.33
N GLU A 223 8.78 -5.13 -15.43
CA GLU A 223 9.96 -5.92 -15.81
C GLU A 223 11.10 -5.76 -14.80
N LEU A 224 11.43 -4.53 -14.39
CA LEU A 224 12.39 -4.26 -13.32
C LEU A 224 11.98 -4.96 -12.02
N CYS A 225 10.69 -4.86 -11.68
CA CYS A 225 10.15 -5.48 -10.48
C CYS A 225 10.15 -7.01 -10.53
N ARG A 226 9.98 -7.61 -11.71
CA ARG A 226 10.04 -9.07 -11.90
C ARG A 226 11.42 -9.65 -11.61
N GLU A 227 12.49 -8.88 -11.82
CA GLU A 227 13.85 -9.32 -11.49
C GLU A 227 14.19 -9.11 -10.00
N GLN A 228 13.57 -8.12 -9.37
CA GLN A 228 14.02 -7.55 -8.09
C GLN A 228 13.01 -7.66 -6.94
N TRP A 229 11.81 -8.21 -7.16
CA TRP A 229 10.76 -8.33 -6.14
C TRP A 229 11.23 -8.96 -4.83
N TRP A 230 12.13 -9.93 -4.91
CA TRP A 230 12.65 -10.63 -3.74
C TRP A 230 13.57 -9.76 -2.88
N TYR A 231 14.22 -8.73 -3.46
CA TYR A 231 15.01 -7.76 -2.70
C TYR A 231 14.14 -6.98 -1.70
N ASN A 232 12.92 -6.62 -2.10
CA ASN A 232 11.91 -6.00 -1.24
C ASN A 232 11.44 -6.92 -0.13
N LEU A 233 11.14 -8.18 -0.44
CA LEU A 233 10.66 -9.11 0.58
C LEU A 233 11.75 -9.48 1.59
N LEU A 234 13.02 -9.46 1.18
CA LEU A 234 14.16 -9.69 2.07
C LEU A 234 14.65 -8.42 2.78
N PHE A 235 14.06 -7.25 2.50
CA PHE A 235 14.47 -5.95 3.05
C PHE A 235 15.93 -5.55 2.74
N ILE A 236 16.49 -6.00 1.62
CA ILE A 236 17.91 -5.75 1.25
C ILE A 236 18.11 -4.65 0.20
N ASN A 237 17.05 -4.00 -0.28
CA ASN A 237 17.16 -2.94 -1.31
C ASN A 237 18.09 -1.80 -0.92
N ASN A 238 18.18 -1.49 0.38
CA ASN A 238 19.02 -0.39 0.89
C ASN A 238 20.50 -0.78 1.06
N VAL A 239 20.86 -2.05 0.86
CA VAL A 239 22.21 -2.59 1.06
C VAL A 239 22.89 -2.90 -0.27
N LEU A 240 22.13 -3.07 -1.35
CA LEU A 240 22.65 -3.34 -2.68
C LEU A 240 23.26 -2.06 -3.28
N PRO A 241 24.41 -2.14 -3.97
CA PRO A 241 25.05 -0.98 -4.58
C PRO A 241 24.13 -0.35 -5.65
N SER A 242 24.15 0.99 -5.71
CA SER A 242 23.27 1.89 -6.47
C SER A 242 23.40 1.83 -8.01
N GLY A 243 23.88 0.70 -8.55
CA GLY A 243 24.02 0.46 -9.99
C GLY A 243 22.78 -0.17 -10.64
N ASN A 244 21.84 -0.67 -9.85
CA ASN A 244 20.55 -1.19 -10.30
C ASN A 244 19.43 -0.38 -9.65
N PRO A 245 18.54 0.29 -10.41
CA PRO A 245 17.38 0.94 -9.84
C PRO A 245 16.48 -0.13 -9.22
N SER A 246 16.53 -0.27 -7.89
CA SER A 246 15.60 -1.09 -7.11
C SER A 246 14.26 -0.37 -7.05
N SER A 247 13.50 -0.43 -8.14
CA SER A 247 12.23 0.29 -8.31
C SER A 247 11.01 -0.62 -8.27
N CYS A 248 11.13 -1.69 -7.49
CA CYS A 248 10.06 -2.54 -6.99
C CYS A 248 9.91 -2.23 -5.49
#